data_AF-Q5C615-F1
#
_entry.id   AF-Q5C615-F1
#
_cell.length_a   1.000
_cell.length_b   1.000
_cell.length_c   1.000
_cell.angle_alpha   90.00
_cell.angle_beta   90.00
_cell.angle_gamma   90.00
#
_symmetry.space_group_name_H-M   'P 1'
#
loop_
_entity.id
_entity.type
_entity.pdbx_description
1 polymer ?
#
loop_
_entity_poly.entity_id
_entity_poly.type
_entity_poly.pdbx_seq_one_letter_code
_entity_poly.pdbx_strand_id
1 'polypeptide(L)'
;MSSRNRSANRTYYSQAGDHYVDSKSKQLLFQEAQVCTMGRTVLKNGEAFDANAADTLVEKHFKRRKSHGTMYCLVDRVRFQKSRSTGSSSYRPDLTYREVRRFYEHKSRPDCFTLGIEDERTGRRTYESYKCKRPEDVGLLRNTILKAQQDPQCILKDSTPLRQISVSPTYYHD
;
A
#
# COMPACT_ATOMS: atom_id res chain seq x y z
N MET A 1 -20.60 22.28 -30.09
CA MET A 1 -20.36 20.92 -29.54
C MET A 1 -19.00 20.95 -28.85
N SER A 2 -18.96 21.17 -27.54
CA SER A 2 -17.69 21.35 -26.80
C SER A 2 -17.15 19.99 -26.36
N SER A 3 -16.05 19.58 -26.97
CA SER A 3 -15.24 18.43 -26.59
C SER A 3 -14.80 18.57 -25.13
N ARG A 4 -15.36 17.73 -24.25
CA ARG A 4 -14.91 17.62 -22.86
C ARG A 4 -13.56 16.91 -22.85
N ASN A 5 -12.53 17.71 -22.63
CA ASN A 5 -11.15 17.31 -22.52
C ASN A 5 -10.99 16.12 -21.54
N ARG A 6 -10.26 15.12 -21.99
CA ARG A 6 -10.04 13.83 -21.34
C ARG A 6 -9.44 14.02 -19.94
N SER A 7 -10.13 13.49 -18.94
CA SER A 7 -9.62 13.01 -17.65
C SER A 7 -8.14 13.31 -17.37
N ALA A 8 -7.84 14.48 -16.81
CA ALA A 8 -6.56 14.68 -16.14
C ALA A 8 -6.38 13.59 -15.08
N ASN A 9 -5.27 12.86 -15.12
CA ASN A 9 -4.87 11.96 -14.03
C ASN A 9 -4.89 12.77 -12.74
N ARG A 10 -5.92 12.58 -11.91
CA ARG A 10 -6.03 13.33 -10.65
C ARG A 10 -4.98 12.79 -9.69
N THR A 11 -3.86 13.48 -9.62
CA THR A 11 -2.84 13.23 -8.60
C THR A 11 -3.41 13.62 -7.24
N TYR A 12 -3.22 12.77 -6.22
CA TYR A 12 -3.75 12.99 -4.86
C TYR A 12 -2.71 13.60 -3.91
N TYR A 13 -1.66 14.18 -4.46
CA TYR A 13 -0.57 14.85 -3.77
C TYR A 13 -0.08 16.02 -4.63
N SER A 14 0.59 16.98 -3.99
CA SER A 14 1.26 18.11 -4.64
C SER A 14 2.75 18.09 -4.33
N GLN A 15 3.56 18.70 -5.17
CA GLN A 15 4.97 18.92 -4.87
C GLN A 15 5.13 20.18 -4.02
N ALA A 16 5.95 20.11 -2.97
CA ALA A 16 6.34 21.23 -2.12
C ALA A 16 7.87 21.17 -1.93
N GLY A 17 8.60 21.97 -2.72
CA GLY A 17 10.05 21.86 -2.84
C GLY A 17 10.45 20.49 -3.42
N ASP A 18 11.36 19.81 -2.74
CA ASP A 18 11.85 18.47 -3.13
C ASP A 18 10.94 17.33 -2.64
N HIS A 19 9.86 17.65 -1.94
CA HIS A 19 8.97 16.66 -1.35
C HIS A 19 7.62 16.59 -2.05
N TYR A 20 6.98 15.43 -1.95
CA TYR A 20 5.57 15.28 -2.26
C TYR A 20 4.75 15.29 -0.98
N VAL A 21 3.62 16.00 -1.01
CA VAL A 21 2.71 16.16 0.12
C VAL A 21 1.34 15.65 -0.28
N ASP A 22 0.83 14.68 0.47
CA ASP A 22 -0.48 14.11 0.27
C ASP A 22 -1.57 15.18 0.45
N SER A 23 -2.43 15.38 -0.55
CA SER A 23 -3.37 16.48 -0.58
C SER A 23 -4.43 16.39 0.52
N LYS A 24 -4.71 15.18 1.03
CA LYS A 24 -5.76 14.91 2.02
C LYS A 24 -5.24 15.04 3.44
N SER A 25 -4.12 14.38 3.76
CA SER A 25 -3.52 14.35 5.10
C SER A 25 -2.58 15.51 5.36
N LYS A 26 -2.09 16.18 4.30
CA LYS A 26 -1.01 17.17 4.35
C LYS A 26 0.31 16.62 4.88
N GLN A 27 0.46 15.30 4.91
CA GLN A 27 1.69 14.63 5.32
C GLN A 27 2.62 14.43 4.12
N LEU A 28 3.93 14.33 4.40
CA LEU A 28 4.92 13.92 3.42
C LEU A 28 4.59 12.53 2.88
N LEU A 29 4.71 12.38 1.57
CA LEU A 29 4.56 11.14 0.84
C LEU A 29 5.94 10.51 0.62
N PHE A 30 6.18 9.35 1.23
CA PHE A 30 7.45 8.64 1.15
C PHE A 30 7.48 7.57 0.05
N GLN A 31 6.35 6.91 -0.19
CA GLN A 31 6.22 5.88 -1.23
C GLN A 31 4.79 5.82 -1.74
N GLU A 32 4.62 5.54 -3.04
CA GLU A 32 3.33 5.18 -3.63
C GLU A 32 3.42 3.83 -4.33
N ALA A 33 2.32 3.08 -4.34
CA ALA A 33 2.22 1.84 -5.10
C ALA A 33 0.79 1.63 -5.62
N GLN A 34 0.67 1.22 -6.87
CA GLN A 34 -0.63 0.78 -7.42
C GLN A 34 -0.89 -0.64 -6.94
N VAL A 35 -1.99 -0.86 -6.23
CA VAL A 35 -2.27 -2.15 -5.58
C VAL A 35 -3.70 -2.63 -5.82
N CYS A 36 -3.87 -3.95 -5.76
CA CYS A 36 -5.15 -4.61 -5.71
C CYS A 36 -5.35 -5.22 -4.33
N THR A 37 -6.45 -4.88 -3.67
CA THR A 37 -6.86 -5.56 -2.43
C THR A 37 -7.44 -6.93 -2.78
N MET A 38 -6.91 -8.00 -2.19
CA MET A 38 -7.28 -9.37 -2.53
C MET A 38 -8.23 -9.98 -1.50
N GLY A 39 -7.75 -10.24 -0.29
CA GLY A 39 -8.49 -10.97 0.72
C GLY A 39 -8.09 -10.59 2.14
N ARG A 40 -9.01 -10.84 3.07
CA ARG A 40 -8.83 -10.65 4.51
C ARG A 40 -9.27 -11.91 5.22
N THR A 41 -8.43 -12.39 6.12
CA THR A 41 -8.75 -13.49 7.04
C THR A 41 -8.57 -13.01 8.46
N VAL A 42 -9.55 -13.28 9.30
CA VAL A 42 -9.54 -12.90 10.72
C VAL A 42 -9.02 -14.09 11.52
N LEU A 43 -8.02 -13.84 12.36
CA LEU A 43 -7.48 -14.85 13.25
C LEU A 43 -8.42 -15.05 14.44
N LYS A 44 -8.40 -16.26 15.01
CA LYS A 44 -9.07 -16.55 16.27
C LYS A 44 -8.36 -15.81 17.41
N ASN A 45 -9.07 -15.57 18.51
CA ASN A 45 -8.49 -14.94 19.69
C ASN A 45 -7.27 -15.73 20.18
N GLY A 46 -6.15 -15.03 20.40
CA GLY A 46 -4.88 -15.63 20.85
C GLY A 46 -4.07 -16.34 19.76
N GLU A 47 -4.61 -16.53 18.56
CA GLU A 47 -3.85 -17.12 17.45
C GLU A 47 -2.70 -16.18 17.06
N ALA A 48 -1.52 -16.77 16.88
CA ALA A 48 -0.30 -16.05 16.50
C ALA A 48 -0.24 -15.85 14.98
N PHE A 49 0.52 -14.85 14.55
CA PHE A 49 0.87 -14.75 13.14
C PHE A 49 1.90 -15.82 12.78
N ASP A 50 1.70 -16.50 11.65
CA ASP A 50 2.46 -17.62 11.14
C ASP A 50 2.73 -17.42 9.64
N ALA A 51 3.97 -17.68 9.23
CA ALA A 51 4.40 -17.46 7.84
C ALA A 51 3.78 -18.47 6.87
N ASN A 52 3.66 -19.73 7.27
CA ASN A 52 3.10 -20.78 6.41
C ASN A 52 1.59 -20.55 6.17
N ALA A 53 0.88 -20.07 7.19
CA ALA A 53 -0.49 -19.63 7.08
C ALA A 53 -0.62 -18.46 6.10
N ALA A 54 0.26 -17.47 6.16
CA ALA A 54 0.27 -16.34 5.23
C ALA A 54 0.50 -16.79 3.77
N ASP A 55 1.44 -17.70 3.53
CA ASP A 55 1.70 -18.29 2.20
C ASP A 55 0.50 -19.10 1.68
N THR A 56 -0.20 -19.82 2.55
CA THR A 56 -1.41 -20.55 2.15
C THR A 56 -2.55 -19.57 1.83
N LEU A 57 -2.67 -18.50 2.61
CA LEU A 57 -3.73 -17.52 2.48
C LEU A 57 -3.59 -16.67 1.23
N VAL A 58 -2.37 -16.34 0.78
CA VAL A 58 -2.20 -15.52 -0.43
C VAL A 58 -2.82 -16.19 -1.65
N GLU A 59 -2.64 -17.50 -1.83
CA GLU A 59 -3.24 -18.24 -2.96
C GLU A 59 -4.78 -18.27 -2.87
N LYS A 60 -5.34 -18.41 -1.66
CA LYS A 60 -6.79 -18.34 -1.43
C LYS A 60 -7.34 -16.94 -1.72
N HIS A 61 -6.64 -15.91 -1.29
CA HIS A 61 -7.02 -14.50 -1.48
C HIS A 61 -6.88 -14.07 -2.93
N PHE A 62 -5.87 -14.57 -3.65
CA PHE A 62 -5.59 -14.23 -5.04
C PHE A 62 -6.76 -14.58 -5.98
N LYS A 63 -7.51 -15.65 -5.68
CA LYS A 63 -8.72 -16.03 -6.43
C LYS A 63 -9.90 -15.05 -6.25
N ARG A 64 -9.83 -14.12 -5.29
CA ARG A 64 -10.96 -13.28 -4.83
C ARG A 64 -10.74 -11.77 -5.02
N ARG A 65 -9.84 -11.37 -5.94
CA ARG A 65 -9.45 -9.96 -6.17
C ARG A 65 -10.66 -9.01 -6.16
N LYS A 66 -10.61 -8.00 -5.28
CA LYS A 66 -11.77 -7.14 -5.00
C LYS A 66 -11.69 -5.78 -5.66
N SER A 67 -10.60 -5.05 -5.42
CA SER A 67 -10.54 -3.64 -5.79
C SER A 67 -9.14 -3.16 -6.10
N HIS A 68 -9.06 -2.28 -7.09
CA HIS A 68 -7.85 -1.59 -7.48
C HIS A 68 -7.78 -0.24 -6.77
N GLY A 69 -6.57 0.16 -6.40
CA GLY A 69 -6.32 1.43 -5.73
C GLY A 69 -4.85 1.76 -5.66
N THR A 70 -4.54 2.76 -4.85
CA THR A 70 -3.19 3.23 -4.60
C THR A 70 -2.94 3.23 -3.10
N MET A 71 -1.81 2.67 -2.68
CA MET A 71 -1.27 2.84 -1.32
C MET A 71 -0.33 4.03 -1.32
N TYR A 72 -0.49 4.89 -0.33
CA TYR A 72 0.40 6.01 -0.05
C TYR A 72 1.01 5.80 1.33
N CYS A 73 2.32 5.63 1.40
CA CYS A 73 3.06 5.60 2.66
C CYS A 73 3.34 7.04 3.08
N LEU A 74 2.70 7.45 4.17
CA LEU A 74 2.79 8.78 4.75
C LEU A 74 3.66 8.72 6.01
N VAL A 75 3.77 9.84 6.73
CA VAL A 75 4.61 9.94 7.95
C VAL A 75 4.31 8.83 8.97
N ASP A 76 3.05 8.57 9.30
CA ASP A 76 2.67 7.67 10.41
C ASP A 76 1.79 6.48 9.98
N ARG A 77 1.39 6.43 8.70
CA ARG A 77 0.39 5.48 8.20
C ARG A 77 0.51 5.19 6.72
N VAL A 78 -0.12 4.10 6.32
CA VAL A 78 -0.49 3.84 4.94
C VAL A 78 -1.92 4.32 4.69
N ARG A 79 -2.11 5.17 3.69
CA ARG A 79 -3.42 5.60 3.20
C ARG A 79 -3.80 4.81 1.95
N PHE A 80 -5.03 4.31 1.92
CA PHE A 80 -5.59 3.59 0.79
C PHE A 80 -6.53 4.50 -0.01
N GLN A 81 -6.22 4.71 -1.28
CA GLN A 81 -7.04 5.44 -2.23
C GLN A 81 -7.68 4.47 -3.22
N LYS A 82 -9.00 4.48 -3.32
CA LYS A 82 -9.71 3.65 -4.30
C LYS A 82 -9.55 4.21 -5.72
N SER A 83 -9.48 3.33 -6.71
CA SER A 83 -9.76 3.68 -8.10
C SER A 83 -11.26 3.95 -8.26
N ARG A 84 -11.64 4.95 -9.07
CA ARG A 84 -13.03 5.38 -9.27
C ARG A 84 -13.91 4.35 -10.00
N SER A 85 -13.33 3.31 -10.62
CA SER A 85 -14.03 2.53 -11.65
C SER A 85 -14.50 1.13 -11.28
N THR A 86 -13.98 0.45 -10.25
CA THR A 86 -14.41 -0.93 -9.93
C THR A 86 -14.18 -1.35 -8.47
N GLY A 87 -15.22 -1.92 -7.85
CA GLY A 87 -15.09 -2.88 -6.74
C GLY A 87 -15.22 -2.36 -5.31
N SER A 88 -15.45 -3.31 -4.40
CA SER A 88 -15.61 -3.16 -2.95
C SER A 88 -14.46 -2.34 -2.33
N SER A 89 -14.81 -1.49 -1.36
CA SER A 89 -13.86 -0.70 -0.58
C SER A 89 -12.59 -1.46 -0.17
N SER A 90 -11.43 -0.79 -0.14
CA SER A 90 -10.34 -1.23 0.73
C SER A 90 -10.91 -1.50 2.13
N TYR A 91 -10.34 -2.46 2.87
CA TYR A 91 -10.88 -2.83 4.18
C TYR A 91 -10.96 -1.65 5.15
N ARG A 92 -10.06 -0.67 4.94
CA ARG A 92 -9.89 0.54 5.71
C ARG A 92 -9.37 1.69 4.82
N PRO A 93 -9.66 2.96 5.16
CA PRO A 93 -9.10 4.11 4.45
C PRO A 93 -7.63 4.37 4.82
N ASP A 94 -7.22 3.98 6.02
CA ASP A 94 -5.87 4.11 6.53
C ASP A 94 -5.48 2.97 7.48
N LEU A 95 -4.18 2.76 7.64
CA LEU A 95 -3.55 1.75 8.50
C LEU A 95 -2.29 2.35 9.11
N THR A 96 -2.22 2.46 10.43
CA THR A 96 -1.01 2.98 11.08
C THR A 96 0.12 1.96 11.01
N TYR A 97 1.38 2.41 11.04
CA TYR A 97 2.52 1.49 11.06
C TYR A 97 2.59 0.64 12.34
N ARG A 98 1.99 1.12 13.44
CA ARG A 98 1.91 0.43 14.74
C ARG A 98 1.01 -0.80 14.70
N GLU A 99 -0.08 -0.72 13.95
CA GLU A 99 -1.02 -1.83 13.75
C GLU A 99 -0.41 -2.94 12.88
N VAL A 100 0.60 -2.63 12.05
CA VAL A 100 1.32 -3.65 11.28
C VAL A 100 2.22 -4.43 12.23
N ARG A 101 1.98 -5.74 12.35
CA ARG A 101 2.82 -6.63 13.17
C ARG A 101 3.77 -7.46 12.34
N ARG A 102 3.37 -7.80 11.11
CA ARG A 102 4.15 -8.65 10.20
C ARG A 102 3.97 -8.21 8.76
N PHE A 103 5.03 -8.34 7.97
CA PHE A 103 5.01 -8.19 6.52
C PHE A 103 5.53 -9.49 5.91
N TYR A 104 4.70 -10.15 5.11
CA TYR A 104 5.03 -11.41 4.45
C TYR A 104 5.17 -11.19 2.94
N GLU A 105 6.34 -11.55 2.43
CA GLU A 105 6.61 -11.68 1.00
C GLU A 105 6.41 -13.15 0.60
N HIS A 106 5.91 -13.38 -0.61
CA HIS A 106 5.53 -14.70 -1.05
C HIS A 106 6.41 -15.17 -2.22
N LYS A 107 7.10 -16.30 -2.06
CA LYS A 107 7.97 -16.85 -3.10
C LYS A 107 7.19 -17.26 -4.36
N SER A 108 5.99 -17.80 -4.19
CA SER A 108 5.13 -18.21 -5.32
C SER A 108 4.54 -17.02 -6.07
N ARG A 109 4.47 -15.84 -5.43
CA ARG A 109 3.84 -14.63 -5.93
C ARG A 109 4.66 -13.39 -5.54
N PRO A 110 5.78 -13.11 -6.22
CA PRO A 110 6.64 -11.96 -5.90
C PRO A 110 5.96 -10.60 -6.04
N ASP A 111 4.83 -10.53 -6.76
CA ASP A 111 4.00 -9.34 -6.92
C ASP A 111 2.93 -9.20 -5.81
N CYS A 112 2.88 -10.12 -4.85
CA CYS A 112 1.93 -10.13 -3.75
C CYS A 112 2.63 -10.06 -2.40
N PHE A 113 1.92 -9.49 -1.43
CA PHE A 113 2.34 -9.48 -0.04
C PHE A 113 1.14 -9.62 0.89
N THR A 114 1.39 -10.05 2.12
CA THR A 114 0.37 -10.15 3.17
C THR A 114 0.83 -9.39 4.41
N LEU A 115 -0.03 -8.51 4.92
CA LEU A 115 0.16 -7.85 6.21
C LEU A 115 -0.52 -8.64 7.31
N GLY A 116 0.23 -8.92 8.39
CA GLY A 116 -0.35 -9.28 9.67
C GLY A 116 -0.65 -8.01 10.45
N ILE A 117 -1.93 -7.74 10.69
CA ILE A 117 -2.43 -6.50 11.29
C ILE A 117 -3.11 -6.83 12.61
N GLU A 118 -2.77 -6.11 13.68
CA GLU A 118 -3.47 -6.13 14.96
C GLU A 118 -4.10 -4.75 15.20
N ASP A 119 -5.42 -4.70 15.17
CA ASP A 119 -6.19 -3.47 15.39
C ASP A 119 -5.98 -2.99 16.84
N GLU A 120 -5.42 -1.80 17.02
CA GLU A 120 -5.05 -1.27 18.34
C GLU A 120 -6.24 -1.10 19.27
N ARG A 121 -7.43 -0.81 18.73
CA ARG A 121 -8.63 -0.56 19.53
C ARG A 121 -9.29 -1.84 20.00
N THR A 122 -9.29 -2.88 19.15
CA THR A 122 -10.05 -4.12 19.41
C THR A 122 -9.16 -5.31 19.73
N GLY A 123 -7.85 -5.20 19.55
CA GLY A 123 -6.90 -6.32 19.63
C GLY A 123 -7.09 -7.36 18.53
N ARG A 124 -7.97 -7.11 17.55
CA ARG A 124 -8.34 -8.08 16.53
C ARG A 124 -7.20 -8.26 15.53
N ARG A 125 -6.72 -9.50 15.40
CA ARG A 125 -5.68 -9.87 14.45
C ARG A 125 -6.26 -10.31 13.11
N THR A 126 -5.71 -9.82 12.01
CA THR A 126 -6.11 -10.20 10.66
C THR A 126 -4.92 -10.29 9.71
N TYR A 127 -4.99 -11.21 8.75
CA TYR A 127 -4.18 -11.17 7.53
C TYR A 127 -4.92 -10.38 6.45
N GLU A 128 -4.24 -9.43 5.83
CA GLU A 128 -4.73 -8.70 4.65
C GLU A 128 -3.72 -8.85 3.52
N SER A 129 -4.15 -9.43 2.39
CA SER A 129 -3.29 -9.68 1.23
C SER A 129 -3.54 -8.69 0.10
N TYR A 130 -2.47 -8.24 -0.53
CA TYR A 130 -2.47 -7.26 -1.59
C TYR A 130 -1.56 -7.70 -2.73
N LYS A 131 -1.89 -7.24 -3.93
CA LYS A 131 -1.08 -7.45 -5.14
C LYS A 131 -0.63 -6.11 -5.69
N CYS A 132 0.66 -5.90 -5.84
CA CYS A 132 1.21 -4.73 -6.51
C CYS A 132 1.05 -4.84 -8.03
N LYS A 133 0.94 -3.70 -8.71
CA LYS A 133 1.01 -3.66 -10.18
C LYS A 133 2.42 -3.99 -10.67
N ARG A 134 3.44 -3.56 -9.93
CA ARG A 134 4.86 -3.80 -10.18
C ARG A 134 5.44 -4.66 -9.05
N PRO A 135 6.11 -5.78 -9.31
CA PRO A 135 6.70 -6.62 -8.27
C PRO A 135 7.69 -5.88 -7.36
N GLU A 136 8.48 -4.97 -7.91
CA GLU A 136 9.45 -4.15 -7.17
C GLU A 136 8.81 -3.27 -6.09
N ASP A 137 7.53 -2.88 -6.26
CA ASP A 137 6.80 -2.11 -5.26
C ASP A 137 6.65 -2.89 -3.95
N VAL A 138 6.63 -4.23 -3.98
CA VAL A 138 6.55 -5.06 -2.76
C VAL A 138 7.73 -4.79 -1.84
N GLY A 139 8.95 -4.81 -2.39
CA GLY A 139 10.17 -4.54 -1.64
C GLY A 139 10.24 -3.10 -1.14
N LEU A 140 9.84 -2.13 -1.98
CA LEU A 140 9.79 -0.71 -1.59
C LEU A 140 8.80 -0.46 -0.45
N LEU A 141 7.60 -1.04 -0.52
CA LEU A 141 6.59 -0.95 0.54
C LEU A 141 7.08 -1.60 1.83
N ARG A 142 7.69 -2.80 1.74
CA ARG A 142 8.28 -3.50 2.89
C ARG A 142 9.32 -2.63 3.57
N ASN A 143 10.29 -2.13 2.83
CA ASN A 143 11.38 -1.32 3.37
C ASN A 143 10.85 -0.04 4.01
N THR A 144 9.85 0.59 3.40
CA THR A 144 9.21 1.78 3.94
C THR A 144 8.49 1.49 5.26
N ILE A 145 7.68 0.42 5.33
CA ILE A 145 6.96 0.04 6.55
C ILE A 145 7.95 -0.35 7.66
N LEU A 146 8.96 -1.17 7.36
CA LEU A 146 9.96 -1.57 8.35
C LEU A 146 10.77 -0.39 8.86
N LYS A 147 11.11 0.56 7.99
CA LYS A 147 11.79 1.80 8.40
C LYS A 147 10.96 2.60 9.39
N ALA A 148 9.65 2.73 9.15
CA ALA A 148 8.77 3.41 10.10
C ALA A 148 8.77 2.69 11.45
N GLN A 149 8.72 1.35 11.44
CA GLN A 149 8.70 0.53 12.66
C GLN A 149 10.01 0.53 13.46
N GLN A 150 11.13 0.93 12.86
CA GLN A 150 12.40 1.14 13.57
C GLN A 150 12.37 2.41 14.43
N ASP A 151 11.48 3.36 14.13
CA ASP A 151 11.29 4.53 14.96
C ASP A 151 10.40 4.22 16.18
N PRO A 152 10.76 4.67 17.40
CA PRO A 152 9.96 4.43 18.60
C PRO A 152 8.52 4.95 18.53
N GLN A 153 8.27 5.99 17.74
CA GLN A 153 6.93 6.54 17.52
C GLN A 153 6.20 5.86 16.34
N CYS A 154 6.88 4.94 15.65
CA CYS A 154 6.48 4.29 14.41
C CYS A 154 6.17 5.27 13.28
N ILE A 155 7.08 6.22 13.06
CA ILE A 155 6.97 7.25 12.02
C ILE A 155 8.15 7.23 11.06
N LEU A 156 7.90 7.62 9.82
CA LEU A 156 8.92 7.95 8.85
C LEU A 156 9.43 9.36 9.10
N LYS A 157 10.72 9.47 9.38
CA LYS A 157 11.45 10.74 9.46
C LYS A 157 12.08 11.07 8.13
N ASP A 158 12.30 12.37 7.91
CA ASP A 158 12.86 12.94 6.69
C ASP A 158 13.93 12.03 6.09
N SER A 159 13.54 11.37 5.01
CA SER A 159 14.49 10.72 4.15
C SER A 159 14.22 11.22 2.76
N THR A 160 15.30 11.69 2.16
CA THR A 160 15.48 11.99 0.76
C THR A 160 14.49 11.16 -0.08
N PRO A 161 13.61 11.80 -0.86
CA PRO A 161 12.65 11.05 -1.66
C PRO A 161 13.42 10.12 -2.61
N LEU A 162 13.24 8.82 -2.45
CA LEU A 162 13.70 7.85 -3.45
C LEU A 162 12.69 7.87 -4.59
N ARG A 163 12.90 8.75 -5.57
CA ARG A 163 12.27 8.61 -6.87
C ARG A 163 13.31 8.67 -7.97
N GLN A 164 13.84 7.49 -8.32
CA GLN A 164 13.97 7.17 -9.75
C GLN A 164 12.55 6.92 -10.26
N ILE A 165 11.89 8.00 -10.68
CA ILE A 165 10.73 7.87 -11.56
C ILE A 165 11.27 7.19 -12.81
N SER A 166 10.84 5.95 -13.07
CA SER A 166 10.94 5.36 -14.40
C SER A 166 10.05 6.19 -15.32
N VAL A 167 10.60 7.28 -15.86
CA VAL A 167 10.04 7.95 -17.03
C VAL A 167 10.09 6.93 -18.14
N SER A 168 8.92 6.44 -18.55
CA SER A 168 8.75 5.75 -19.82
C SER A 168 9.35 6.64 -20.91
N PRO A 169 10.20 6.14 -21.81
CA PRO A 169 10.64 6.94 -22.95
C PRO A 169 9.39 7.23 -23.79
N THR A 170 8.89 8.45 -23.73
CA THR A 170 8.01 8.95 -24.78
C THR A 170 8.88 9.07 -26.02
N TYR A 171 8.68 8.13 -26.95
CA TYR A 171 9.21 8.18 -28.30
C TYR A 171 8.93 9.57 -28.89
N TYR A 172 9.98 10.33 -29.14
CA TYR A 172 9.95 11.37 -30.16
C TYR A 172 10.16 10.65 -31.49
N HIS A 173 9.15 10.68 -32.35
CA HIS A 173 9.33 10.54 -33.78
C HIS A 173 9.67 11.94 -34.31
N ASP A 174 10.84 12.04 -34.96
CA ASP A 174 11.16 13.14 -35.88
C ASP A 174 10.16 13.19 -37.06
#